data_AF-A0A1T1BMU0-F1
#
_entry.id   AF-A0A1T1BMU0-F1
#
_cell.length_a   1.000
_cell.length_b   1.000
_cell.length_c   1.000
_cell.angle_alpha   90.00
_cell.angle_beta   90.00
_cell.angle_gamma   90.00
#
_symmetry.space_group_name_H-M   'P 1'
#
loop_
_entity.id
_entity.type
_entity.pdbx_description
1 polymer ?
#
loop_
_entity_poly.entity_id
_entity_poly.type
_entity_poly.pdbx_seq_one_letter_code
_entity_poly.pdbx_strand_id
1 'polypeptide(L)'
;MAQEGYTIQYDPEAYAIETASASVKEEFKRKIRISAGGIQSIVRLHSLLNIFKCGTLSFQYISHRVLRWSLTPLCLILLIPVLSILSFNEGIISFEFYSILFWMQLFFYAAALLGWFLENRETRIKILFVPYYFFIMNLCEILGFFRY
;
A
#
# COMPACT_ATOMS: atom_id res chain seq x y z
N MET A 1 -21.58 6.69 -14.40
CA MET A 1 -20.98 8.03 -14.64
C MET A 1 -19.87 7.95 -15.69
N ALA A 2 -18.58 7.78 -15.34
CA ALA A 2 -17.51 7.76 -16.37
C ALA A 2 -17.66 6.60 -17.38
N GLN A 3 -18.13 5.44 -16.91
CA GLN A 3 -18.42 4.28 -17.76
C GLN A 3 -19.63 4.46 -18.70
N GLU A 4 -20.45 5.48 -18.46
CA GLU A 4 -21.61 5.86 -19.29
C GLU A 4 -21.31 7.12 -20.14
N GLY A 5 -20.06 7.59 -20.14
CA GLY A 5 -19.63 8.75 -20.94
C GLY A 5 -19.80 10.12 -20.28
N TYR A 6 -20.20 10.18 -19.01
CA TYR A 6 -20.33 11.46 -18.30
C TYR A 6 -18.96 11.98 -17.82
N THR A 7 -18.76 13.29 -17.97
CA THR A 7 -17.56 14.01 -17.51
C THR A 7 -17.72 14.50 -16.08
N ILE A 8 -16.64 14.47 -15.30
CA ILE A 8 -16.60 15.00 -13.94
C ILE A 8 -16.16 16.46 -14.02
N GLN A 9 -17.05 17.39 -13.69
CA GLN A 9 -16.69 18.80 -13.52
C GLN A 9 -16.30 19.06 -12.05
N TYR A 10 -15.13 19.65 -11.86
CA TYR A 10 -14.66 20.11 -10.56
C TYR A 10 -15.11 21.55 -10.34
N ASP A 11 -15.79 21.80 -9.22
CA ASP A 11 -16.13 23.16 -8.76
C ASP A 11 -15.04 23.66 -7.81
N PRO A 12 -14.29 24.72 -8.17
CA PRO A 12 -13.23 25.27 -7.33
C PRO A 12 -13.73 25.84 -5.99
N GLU A 13 -15.00 26.21 -5.88
CA GLU A 13 -15.57 26.81 -4.65
C GLU A 13 -16.08 25.74 -3.66
N ALA A 14 -16.15 24.48 -4.08
CA ALA A 14 -16.55 23.39 -3.21
C ALA A 14 -15.37 22.94 -2.32
N TYR A 15 -15.34 23.41 -1.07
CA TYR A 15 -14.40 22.93 -0.06
C TYR A 15 -15.11 22.19 1.07
N ALA A 16 -14.48 21.13 1.57
CA ALA A 16 -14.94 20.39 2.75
C ALA A 16 -13.94 20.61 3.88
N ILE A 17 -14.43 21.02 5.05
CA ILE A 17 -13.61 21.15 6.26
C ILE A 17 -13.82 19.88 7.10
N GLU A 18 -12.81 19.03 7.16
CA GLU A 18 -12.77 17.90 8.10
C GLU A 18 -11.90 18.27 9.31
N THR A 19 -12.40 17.95 10.52
CA THR A 19 -11.56 17.97 11.72
C THR A 19 -10.57 16.81 11.68
N ALA A 20 -9.29 17.10 11.93
CA ALA A 20 -8.25 16.08 11.99
C ALA A 20 -8.62 15.03 13.06
N SER A 21 -8.73 13.75 12.68
CA SER A 21 -9.07 12.67 13.60
C SER A 21 -8.07 12.62 14.76
N ALA A 22 -8.58 12.68 15.99
CA ALA A 22 -7.79 12.82 17.20
C ALA A 22 -6.98 11.57 17.61
N SER A 23 -7.10 10.43 16.89
CA SER A 23 -6.35 9.22 17.24
C SER A 23 -5.87 8.41 16.03
N VAL A 24 -4.63 7.89 16.15
CA VAL A 24 -3.98 7.03 15.15
C VAL A 24 -4.77 5.73 14.91
N LYS A 25 -5.43 5.20 15.94
CA LYS A 25 -6.26 3.99 15.86
C LYS A 25 -7.49 4.21 14.98
N GLU A 26 -8.16 5.35 15.10
CA GLU A 26 -9.29 5.70 14.24
C GLU A 26 -8.82 6.00 12.82
N GLU A 27 -7.65 6.63 12.64
CA GLU A 27 -7.06 6.81 11.31
C GLU A 27 -6.77 5.44 10.64
N PHE A 28 -6.22 4.49 11.40
CA PHE A 28 -5.94 3.13 10.92
C PHE A 28 -7.22 2.40 10.52
N LYS A 29 -8.26 2.45 11.36
CA LYS A 29 -9.58 1.88 11.05
C LYS A 29 -10.20 2.52 9.80
N ARG A 30 -10.05 3.84 9.64
CA ARG A 30 -10.49 4.58 8.44
C ARG A 30 -9.72 4.10 7.21
N LYS A 31 -8.40 3.95 7.27
CA LYS A 31 -7.57 3.46 6.16
C LYS A 31 -7.93 2.02 5.73
N ILE A 32 -8.11 1.10 6.68
CA ILE A 32 -8.57 -0.27 6.37
C ILE A 32 -9.91 -0.24 5.62
N ARG A 33 -10.86 0.57 6.08
CA ARG A 33 -12.17 0.71 5.43
C ARG A 33 -12.05 1.29 4.01
N ILE A 34 -11.19 2.29 3.82
CA ILE A 34 -10.92 2.87 2.50
C ILE A 34 -10.34 1.81 1.57
N SER A 35 -9.39 1.00 2.07
CA SER A 35 -8.79 -0.07 1.26
C SER A 35 -9.79 -1.16 0.88
N ALA A 36 -10.61 -1.62 1.84
CA ALA A 36 -11.71 -2.55 1.55
C ALA A 36 -12.69 -1.97 0.52
N GLY A 37 -13.02 -0.68 0.60
CA GLY A 37 -13.82 0.01 -0.41
C GLY A 37 -13.14 0.08 -1.78
N GLY A 38 -11.82 0.25 -1.81
CA GLY A 38 -11.01 0.18 -3.02
C GLY A 38 -11.12 -1.18 -3.71
N ILE A 39 -10.99 -2.27 -2.96
CA ILE A 39 -11.10 -3.64 -3.45
C ILE A 39 -12.53 -3.95 -3.91
N GLN A 40 -13.53 -3.55 -3.12
CA GLN A 40 -14.93 -3.65 -3.52
C GLN A 40 -15.21 -2.89 -4.83
N SER A 41 -14.55 -1.76 -5.04
CA SER A 41 -14.65 -1.01 -6.30
C SER A 41 -14.01 -1.76 -7.46
N ILE A 42 -12.86 -2.41 -7.25
CA ILE A 42 -12.22 -3.27 -8.27
C ILE A 42 -13.14 -4.42 -8.67
N VAL A 43 -13.78 -5.08 -7.70
CA VAL A 43 -14.71 -6.18 -7.97
C VAL A 43 -15.98 -5.68 -8.67
N ARG A 44 -16.58 -4.58 -8.21
CA ARG A 44 -17.80 -4.02 -8.83
C ARG A 44 -17.54 -3.46 -10.24
N LEU A 45 -16.38 -2.86 -10.46
CA LEU A 45 -15.96 -2.33 -11.75
C LEU A 45 -15.12 -3.36 -12.54
N HIS A 46 -15.29 -4.66 -12.28
CA HIS A 46 -14.63 -5.72 -13.05
C HIS A 46 -14.89 -5.60 -14.56
N SER A 47 -16.03 -5.04 -14.97
CA SER A 47 -16.34 -4.75 -16.38
C SER A 47 -15.35 -3.78 -17.04
N LEU A 48 -14.74 -2.86 -16.27
CA LEU A 48 -13.71 -1.93 -16.75
C LEU A 48 -12.31 -2.58 -16.82
N LEU A 49 -12.11 -3.77 -16.25
CA LEU A 49 -10.86 -4.52 -16.40
C LEU A 49 -10.70 -5.12 -17.80
N ASN A 50 -11.78 -5.13 -18.60
CA ASN A 50 -11.73 -5.63 -19.95
C ASN A 50 -11.11 -4.59 -20.90
N ILE A 51 -9.82 -4.73 -21.15
CA ILE A 51 -9.01 -3.87 -22.05
C ILE A 51 -9.64 -3.79 -23.45
N PHE A 52 -10.32 -4.84 -23.92
CA PHE A 52 -10.96 -4.87 -25.23
C PHE A 52 -12.24 -4.02 -25.31
N LYS A 53 -12.87 -3.70 -24.17
CA LYS A 53 -14.09 -2.87 -24.13
C LYS A 53 -13.83 -1.40 -23.82
N CYS A 54 -12.84 -1.08 -22.97
CA CYS A 54 -12.61 0.30 -22.51
C CYS A 54 -11.20 0.85 -22.80
N GLY A 55 -10.38 0.13 -23.57
CA GLY A 55 -9.12 0.63 -24.15
C GLY A 55 -8.18 1.29 -23.12
N THR A 56 -7.89 2.58 -23.32
CA THR A 56 -6.97 3.36 -22.48
C THR A 56 -7.48 3.56 -21.05
N LEU A 57 -8.79 3.59 -20.85
CA LEU A 57 -9.44 3.77 -19.54
C LEU A 57 -9.23 2.53 -18.64
N SER A 58 -9.29 1.34 -19.24
CA SER A 58 -8.91 0.09 -18.57
C SER A 58 -7.44 0.07 -18.18
N PHE A 59 -6.55 0.51 -19.07
CA PHE A 59 -5.11 0.53 -18.79
C PHE A 59 -4.75 1.47 -17.62
N GLN A 60 -5.29 2.69 -17.62
CA GLN A 60 -5.08 3.63 -16.50
C GLN A 60 -5.64 3.08 -15.19
N TYR A 61 -6.83 2.50 -15.23
CA TYR A 61 -7.47 1.92 -14.06
C TYR A 61 -6.67 0.74 -13.48
N ILE A 62 -6.25 -0.20 -14.34
CA ILE A 62 -5.48 -1.37 -13.92
C ILE A 62 -4.11 -0.96 -13.37
N SER A 63 -3.36 -0.12 -14.09
CA SER A 63 -2.00 0.30 -13.70
C SER A 63 -1.97 1.16 -12.44
N HIS A 64 -2.80 2.20 -12.34
CA HIS A 64 -2.73 3.13 -11.21
C HIS A 64 -3.54 2.68 -9.99
N ARG A 65 -4.62 1.91 -10.19
CA ARG A 65 -5.57 1.60 -9.12
C ARG A 65 -5.56 0.13 -8.74
N VAL A 66 -5.54 -0.80 -9.68
CA VAL A 66 -5.57 -2.23 -9.33
C VAL A 66 -4.20 -2.69 -8.85
N LEU A 67 -3.18 -2.53 -9.71
CA LEU A 67 -1.81 -2.97 -9.42
C LEU A 67 -1.25 -2.31 -8.16
N ARG A 68 -1.48 -1.01 -7.97
CA ARG A 68 -0.98 -0.33 -6.77
C ARG A 68 -1.54 -0.91 -5.47
N TRP A 69 -2.84 -1.22 -5.44
CA TRP A 69 -3.51 -1.64 -4.21
C TRP A 69 -3.38 -3.15 -3.96
N SER A 70 -3.13 -3.96 -4.99
CA SER A 70 -2.96 -5.42 -4.84
C SER A 70 -1.51 -5.87 -4.92
N LEU A 71 -0.74 -5.35 -5.88
CA LEU A 71 0.61 -5.85 -6.18
C LEU A 71 1.65 -5.30 -5.22
N THR A 72 1.59 -4.01 -4.87
CA THR A 72 2.58 -3.40 -3.98
C THR A 72 2.71 -4.11 -2.62
N PRO A 73 1.62 -4.40 -1.88
CA PRO A 73 1.73 -5.11 -0.61
C PRO A 73 2.15 -6.58 -0.77
N LEU A 74 1.71 -7.25 -1.85
CA LEU A 74 2.12 -8.64 -2.15
C LEU A 74 3.60 -8.74 -2.52
N CYS A 75 4.10 -7.83 -3.34
CA CYS A 75 5.51 -7.75 -3.71
C CYS A 75 6.40 -7.54 -2.49
N LEU A 76 5.95 -6.72 -1.52
CA LEU A 76 6.71 -6.48 -0.29
C LEU A 76 6.93 -7.77 0.53
N ILE A 77 5.89 -8.60 0.63
CA ILE A 77 5.94 -9.90 1.30
C ILE A 77 6.77 -10.90 0.51
N LEU A 78 6.55 -10.99 -0.81
CA LEU A 78 7.26 -11.91 -1.70
C LEU A 78 8.76 -11.59 -1.82
N LEU A 79 9.14 -10.32 -1.65
CA LEU A 79 10.54 -9.89 -1.64
C LEU A 79 11.36 -10.59 -0.55
N ILE A 80 10.76 -10.91 0.61
CA ILE A 80 11.47 -11.57 1.71
C ILE A 80 11.95 -12.97 1.29
N PRO A 81 11.09 -13.95 0.94
CA PRO A 81 11.55 -15.28 0.57
C PRO A 81 12.41 -15.27 -0.70
N VAL A 82 12.11 -14.39 -1.68
CA VAL A 82 12.90 -14.28 -2.91
C VAL A 82 14.33 -13.83 -2.61
N LEU A 83 14.50 -12.75 -1.83
CA LEU A 83 15.83 -12.28 -1.44
C LEU A 83 16.54 -13.26 -0.50
N SER A 84 15.82 -13.95 0.39
CA SER A 84 16.40 -15.01 1.24
C SER A 84 16.98 -16.16 0.41
N ILE A 85 16.23 -16.66 -0.57
CA ILE A 85 16.68 -17.77 -1.43
C ILE A 85 17.86 -17.34 -2.30
N LEU A 86 17.82 -16.11 -2.82
CA LEU A 86 18.88 -15.59 -3.68
C LEU A 86 20.17 -15.33 -2.90
N SER A 87 20.06 -14.70 -1.71
CA SER A 87 21.19 -14.50 -0.80
C SER A 87 21.77 -15.82 -0.26
N PHE A 88 20.94 -16.87 -0.10
CA PHE A 88 21.45 -18.20 0.27
C PHE A 88 22.33 -18.82 -0.82
N ASN A 89 22.01 -18.60 -2.11
CA ASN A 89 22.80 -19.10 -3.23
C ASN A 89 24.13 -18.35 -3.41
N GLU A 90 24.16 -17.04 -3.12
CA GLU A 90 25.36 -16.18 -3.21
C GLU A 90 26.21 -16.17 -1.94
N GLY A 91 25.70 -16.76 -0.85
CA GLY A 91 26.29 -16.69 0.47
C GLY A 91 25.80 -15.48 1.26
N ILE A 92 25.14 -15.73 2.40
CA ILE A 92 24.51 -14.70 3.24
C ILE A 92 25.49 -13.63 3.77
N ILE A 93 26.78 -13.97 3.80
CA ILE A 93 27.86 -13.15 4.36
C ILE A 93 28.68 -12.45 3.26
N SER A 94 28.46 -12.81 1.98
CA SER A 94 29.12 -12.10 0.87
C SER A 94 28.48 -10.71 0.69
N PHE A 95 29.28 -9.70 0.40
CA PHE A 95 28.82 -8.34 0.07
C PHE A 95 28.31 -8.23 -1.37
N GLU A 96 27.61 -9.26 -1.84
CA GLU A 96 27.01 -9.27 -3.17
C GLU A 96 25.70 -8.49 -3.19
N PHE A 97 25.28 -8.08 -4.39
CA PHE A 97 24.17 -7.14 -4.57
C PHE A 97 22.88 -7.61 -3.90
N TYR A 98 22.55 -8.91 -3.98
CA TYR A 98 21.32 -9.44 -3.40
C TYR A 98 21.39 -9.62 -1.89
N SER A 99 22.57 -9.95 -1.32
CA SER A 99 22.79 -9.98 0.13
C SER A 99 22.67 -8.58 0.75
N ILE A 100 23.18 -7.53 0.08
CA ILE A 100 22.99 -6.13 0.53
C ILE A 100 21.51 -5.74 0.53
N LEU A 101 20.77 -6.06 -0.54
CA LEU A 101 19.33 -5.79 -0.62
C LEU A 101 18.55 -6.53 0.47
N PHE A 102 18.92 -7.79 0.77
CA PHE A 102 18.33 -8.56 1.86
C PHE A 102 18.53 -7.89 3.23
N TRP A 103 19.77 -7.48 3.55
CA TRP A 103 20.05 -6.78 4.81
C TRP A 103 19.36 -5.42 4.90
N MET A 104 19.30 -4.67 3.81
CA MET A 104 18.58 -3.39 3.76
C MET A 104 17.07 -3.59 4.00
N GLN A 105 16.49 -4.63 3.39
CA GLN A 105 15.10 -5.02 3.60
C GLN A 105 14.85 -5.41 5.06
N LEU A 106 15.74 -6.21 5.66
CA LEU A 106 15.65 -6.61 7.07
C LEU A 106 15.75 -5.39 8.01
N PHE A 107 16.67 -4.46 7.72
CA PHE A 107 16.81 -3.21 8.46
C PHE A 107 15.55 -2.34 8.35
N PHE A 108 14.94 -2.26 7.16
CA PHE A 108 13.67 -1.56 6.97
C PHE A 108 12.55 -2.12 7.85
N TYR A 109 12.42 -3.45 7.90
CA TYR A 109 11.42 -4.11 8.76
C TYR A 109 11.73 -3.93 10.26
N ALA A 110 13.00 -4.00 10.66
CA ALA A 110 13.41 -3.72 12.03
C ALA A 110 13.08 -2.27 12.42
N ALA A 111 13.35 -1.31 11.54
CA ALA A 111 12.99 0.10 11.72
C ALA A 111 11.48 0.30 11.81
N ALA A 112 10.68 -0.40 10.99
CA ALA A 112 9.22 -0.36 11.08
C ALA A 112 8.69 -0.93 12.41
N LEU A 113 9.25 -2.04 12.89
CA LEU A 113 8.93 -2.64 14.20
C LEU A 113 9.30 -1.71 15.37
N LEU A 114 10.49 -1.10 15.32
CA LEU A 114 10.92 -0.11 16.30
C LEU A 114 10.01 1.12 16.27
N GLY A 115 9.63 1.59 15.08
CA GLY A 115 8.67 2.69 14.91
C GLY A 115 7.30 2.37 15.50
N TRP A 116 6.80 1.14 15.33
CA TRP A 116 5.56 0.68 15.96
C TRP A 116 5.66 0.67 17.50
N PHE A 117 6.77 0.17 18.04
CA PHE A 117 7.01 0.13 19.47
C PHE A 117 7.10 1.54 20.08
N LEU A 118 7.73 2.48 19.38
CA LEU A 118 7.85 3.88 19.79
C LEU A 118 6.53 4.65 19.70
N GLU A 119 5.76 4.43 18.64
CA GLU A 119 4.41 5.02 18.50
C GLU A 119 3.50 4.58 19.66
N ASN A 120 3.60 3.31 20.08
CA ASN A 120 2.87 2.80 21.24
C ASN A 120 3.34 3.41 22.58
N ARG A 121 4.50 4.06 22.60
CA ARG A 121 5.05 4.81 23.74
C ARG A 121 4.95 6.33 23.56
N GLU A 122 4.12 6.80 22.62
CA GLU A 122 3.89 8.23 22.29
C GLU A 122 5.15 9.03 21.91
N THR A 123 6.27 8.37 21.61
CA THR A 123 7.55 9.01 21.29
C THR A 123 7.78 8.99 19.78
N ARG A 124 7.45 10.10 19.11
CA ARG A 124 7.51 10.21 17.65
C ARG A 124 8.90 10.59 17.14
N ILE A 125 9.75 9.61 16.84
CA ILE A 125 10.99 9.84 16.07
C ILE A 125 10.65 9.87 14.58
N LYS A 126 10.74 11.06 13.96
CA LYS A 126 10.36 11.30 12.55
C LYS A 126 11.01 10.32 11.55
N ILE A 127 12.26 9.92 11.79
CA ILE A 127 13.01 9.02 10.89
C ILE A 127 12.43 7.60 10.91
N LEU A 128 12.03 7.10 12.08
CA LEU A 128 11.41 5.78 12.23
C LEU A 128 9.93 5.78 11.81
N PHE A 129 9.30 6.95 11.77
CA PHE A 129 7.91 7.08 11.35
C PHE A 129 7.70 6.81 9.85
N VAL A 130 8.68 7.12 8.99
CA VAL A 130 8.60 6.85 7.55
C VAL A 130 8.46 5.35 7.23
N PRO A 131 9.39 4.46 7.65
CA PRO A 131 9.27 3.03 7.40
C PRO A 131 8.05 2.43 8.11
N TYR A 132 7.73 2.89 9.31
CA TYR A 132 6.53 2.48 10.04
C TYR A 132 5.25 2.80 9.27
N TYR A 133 5.07 4.06 8.84
CA TYR A 133 3.87 4.48 8.12
C TYR A 133 3.71 3.75 6.79
N PHE A 134 4.82 3.55 6.07
CA PHE A 134 4.82 2.77 4.84
C PHE A 134 4.40 1.32 5.08
N PHE A 135 4.94 0.66 6.12
CA PHE A 135 4.55 -0.71 6.48
C PHE A 135 3.06 -0.80 6.88
N ILE A 136 2.59 0.12 7.72
CA ILE A 136 1.19 0.22 8.16
C ILE A 136 0.23 0.44 6.99
N MET A 137 0.62 1.23 5.98
CA MET A 137 -0.17 1.41 4.76
C MET A 137 -0.33 0.09 3.99
N ASN A 138 0.77 -0.63 3.74
CA ASN A 138 0.74 -1.92 3.05
C ASN A 138 -0.05 -2.98 3.87
N LEU A 139 0.09 -2.97 5.19
CA LEU A 139 -0.66 -3.86 6.08
C LEU A 139 -2.16 -3.55 6.05
N CYS A 140 -2.56 -2.27 6.06
CA CYS A 140 -3.95 -1.85 5.89
C CYS A 140 -4.54 -2.39 4.58
N GLU A 141 -3.76 -2.44 3.52
CA GLU A 141 -4.20 -2.93 2.21
C GLU A 141 -4.49 -4.44 2.24
N ILE A 142 -3.60 -5.22 2.85
CA ILE A 142 -3.79 -6.67 3.02
C ILE A 142 -4.99 -6.96 3.93
N LEU A 143 -5.09 -6.25 5.07
CA LEU A 143 -6.23 -6.39 5.98
C LEU A 143 -7.54 -5.96 5.32
N GLY A 144 -7.50 -4.93 4.47
CA GLY A 144 -8.63 -4.52 3.64
C GLY A 144 -9.08 -5.61 2.69
N PHE A 145 -8.13 -6.36 2.11
CA PHE A 145 -8.41 -7.53 1.25
C PHE A 145 -9.07 -8.67 2.01
N PHE A 146 -8.53 -9.05 3.17
CA PHE A 146 -9.13 -10.14 3.98
C PHE A 146 -10.47 -9.79 4.62
N ARG A 147 -10.77 -8.49 4.76
CA ARG A 147 -12.04 -8.01 5.34
C ARG A 147 -13.18 -7.96 4.31
N TYR A 148 -12.87 -8.00 3.02
CA TYR A 148 -13.82 -8.10 1.92
C TYR A 148 -14.16 -9.55 1.62
#